data_AF-A0A833A517-F1
#
_entry.id   AF-A0A833A517-F1
#
_cell.length_a   1.000
_cell.length_b   1.000
_cell.length_c   1.000
_cell.angle_alpha   90.00
_cell.angle_beta   90.00
_cell.angle_gamma   90.00
#
_symmetry.space_group_name_H-M   'P 1'
#
loop_
_entity.id
_entity.type
_entity.pdbx_description
1 polymer ?
#
loop_
_entity_poly.entity_id
_entity_poly.type
_entity_poly.pdbx_seq_one_letter_code
_entity_poly.pdbx_strand_id
1 'polypeptide(L)' 'MPTNYSKTIGFWIIGSIFVFLGSLIAGAVDPYVLGATSTGVIISYVIAFVLILIGGMFWISAASYLMEEEE' A
#
# COMPACT_ATOMS: atom_id res chain seq x y z
N MET A 1 12.11 -20.43 -19.28
CA MET A 1 11.12 -19.77 -18.40
C MET A 1 11.82 -18.58 -17.77
N PRO A 2 11.71 -17.37 -18.34
CA PRO A 2 12.41 -16.21 -17.80
C PRO A 2 11.82 -15.88 -16.43
N THR A 3 12.70 -15.84 -15.42
CA THR A 3 12.38 -15.68 -14.01
C THR A 3 12.07 -14.21 -13.69
N ASN A 4 10.89 -13.73 -14.09
CA ASN A 4 10.43 -12.35 -13.86
C ASN A 4 10.10 -12.03 -12.39
N TYR A 5 10.16 -13.02 -11.48
CA TYR A 5 9.91 -12.85 -10.05
C TYR A 5 10.74 -11.74 -9.38
N SER A 6 12.00 -11.56 -9.78
CA SER A 6 12.88 -10.57 -9.14
C SER A 6 12.38 -9.12 -9.30
N LYS A 7 11.75 -8.79 -10.44
CA LYS A 7 11.21 -7.44 -10.69
C LYS A 7 9.92 -7.21 -9.88
N THR A 8 9.03 -8.20 -9.87
CA THR A 8 7.79 -8.17 -9.07
C THR A 8 8.08 -8.05 -7.57
N ILE A 9 9.09 -8.76 -7.07
CA ILE A 9 9.56 -8.67 -5.69
C ILE A 9 10.07 -7.25 -5.39
N GLY A 10 10.81 -6.63 -6.31
CA GLY A 10 11.28 -5.25 -6.18
C GLY A 10 10.13 -4.25 -5.97
N PHE A 11 9.07 -4.34 -6.78
CA PHE A 11 7.89 -3.48 -6.61
C PHE A 11 7.15 -3.73 -5.29
N TRP A 12 7.08 -4.99 -4.84
CA TRP A 12 6.50 -5.32 -3.52
C TRP A 12 7.31 -4.75 -2.35
N ILE A 13 8.65 -4.77 -2.44
CA ILE A 13 9.53 -4.19 -1.42
C ILE A 13 9.31 -2.68 -1.33
N ILE A 14 9.27 -1.96 -2.47
CA ILE A 14 8.96 -0.52 -2.49
C ILE A 14 7.57 -0.28 -1.87
N GLY A 15 6.54 -1.02 -2.30
CA GLY A 15 5.19 -0.88 -1.77
C GLY A 15 5.10 -1.07 -0.26
N SER A 16 5.81 -2.08 0.27
CA SER A 16 5.89 -2.36 1.71
C SER A 16 6.54 -1.21 2.50
N ILE A 17 7.60 -0.60 1.96
CA ILE A 17 8.26 0.56 2.60
C ILE A 17 7.32 1.75 2.69
N PHE A 18 6.56 2.04 1.62
CA PHE A 18 5.58 3.14 1.62
C PHE A 18 4.43 2.88 2.59
N VAL A 19 3.92 1.65 2.66
CA VAL A 19 2.90 1.24 3.64
C VAL A 19 3.42 1.39 5.07
N PHE A 20 4.66 0.98 5.32
CA PHE A 20 5.29 1.10 6.63
C PHE A 20 5.43 2.57 7.07
N LEU A 21 5.93 3.44 6.18
CA LEU A 21 6.03 4.88 6.42
C LEU A 21 4.66 5.52 6.65
N GLY A 22 3.65 5.15 5.84
CA GLY A 22 2.28 5.62 5.99
C GLY A 22 1.67 5.24 7.33
N SER A 23 1.89 4.00 7.78
CA SER A 23 1.45 3.52 9.09
C SER A 23 2.12 4.27 10.25
N LEU A 24 3.40 4.64 10.10
CA LEU A 24 4.15 5.36 11.13
C LEU A 24 3.65 6.80 11.29
N ILE A 25 3.35 7.48 10.18
CA ILE A 25 2.76 8.82 10.19
C ILE A 25 1.33 8.77 10.73
N ALA A 26 0.53 7.79 10.30
CA ALA A 26 -0.83 7.57 10.77
C ALA A 26 -0.91 7.42 12.31
N GLY A 27 0.00 6.64 12.91
CA GLY A 27 0.03 6.44 14.36
C GLY A 27 0.40 7.67 15.18
N ALA A 28 0.99 8.70 14.56
CA ALA A 28 1.39 9.94 15.22
C ALA A 28 0.31 11.05 15.16
N VAL A 29 -0.80 10.81 14.47
CA VAL A 29 -1.90 11.77 14.38
C VAL A 29 -2.80 11.64 15.61
N ASP A 30 -2.89 12.74 16.36
CA ASP A 30 -3.76 12.81 17.54
C ASP A 30 -5.24 12.74 17.12
N PRO A 31 -6.04 11.78 17.60
CA PRO A 31 -7.45 11.66 17.21
C PRO A 31 -8.33 12.79 17.78
N TYR A 32 -7.86 13.46 18.84
CA TYR A 32 -8.64 14.44 19.59
C TYR A 32 -8.71 15.83 18.93
N VAL A 33 -7.82 16.17 18.00
CA VAL A 33 -7.80 17.49 17.35
C VAL A 33 -8.91 17.71 16.32
N LEU A 34 -9.54 16.64 15.81
CA LEU A 34 -10.56 16.75 14.75
C LEU A 34 -12.01 16.64 15.24
N GLY A 35 -12.25 16.55 16.55
CA GLY A 35 -13.60 16.28 17.09
C GLY A 35 -14.17 14.93 16.65
N ALA A 36 -13.33 14.06 16.07
CA ALA A 36 -13.68 12.73 15.62
C ALA A 36 -13.66 11.76 16.81
N THR A 37 -14.61 10.82 16.82
CA THR A 37 -14.59 9.74 17.81
C THR A 37 -13.41 8.81 17.54
N SER A 38 -12.69 8.39 18.58
CA SER A 38 -11.51 7.51 18.48
C SER A 38 -11.78 6.27 17.63
N THR A 39 -12.99 5.70 17.73
CA THR A 39 -13.43 4.56 16.92
C THR A 39 -13.48 4.87 15.42
N GLY A 40 -13.96 6.06 15.03
CA GLY A 40 -14.05 6.45 13.62
C GLY A 40 -12.67 6.63 12.97
N VAL A 41 -11.71 7.15 13.73
CA VAL A 41 -10.31 7.30 13.30
C VAL A 41 -9.62 5.94 13.13
N ILE A 42 -9.86 5.00 14.04
CA ILE A 42 -9.32 3.64 13.92
C ILE A 42 -9.88 2.95 12.67
N ILE A 43 -11.19 3.06 12.42
CA ILE A 43 -11.84 2.45 11.25
C ILE A 43 -11.31 3.08 9.95
N SER A 44 -11.12 4.39 9.89
CA SER A 44 -10.58 5.04 8.69
C SER A 44 -9.14 4.62 8.39
N TYR A 45 -8.31 4.40 9.41
CA TYR A 45 -6.97 3.82 9.21
C TYR A 45 -7.00 2.42 8.64
N VAL A 46 -7.89 1.55 9.14
CA VAL A 46 -8.04 0.19 8.62
C VAL A 46 -8.50 0.21 7.16
N ILE A 47 -9.47 1.06 6.82
CA ILE A 47 -9.95 1.20 5.43
C ILE A 47 -8.85 1.75 4.53
N ALA A 48 -8.13 2.79 4.95
CA ALA A 48 -7.02 3.37 4.20
C ALA A 48 -5.91 2.33 3.95
N PHE A 49 -5.58 1.53 4.95
CA PHE A 49 -4.61 0.44 4.83
C PHE A 49 -5.05 -0.60 3.78
N VAL A 50 -6.30 -1.06 3.83
CA VAL A 50 -6.85 -2.01 2.84
C VAL A 50 -6.84 -1.41 1.43
N LEU A 51 -7.22 -0.14 1.27
CA LEU A 51 -7.18 0.53 -0.03
C LEU A 51 -5.77 0.66 -0.58
N ILE A 52 -4.77 0.95 0.26
CA ILE A 52 -3.37 0.99 -0.17
C ILE A 52 -2.88 -0.40 -0.60
N LEU A 53 -3.26 -1.47 0.11
CA LEU A 53 -2.91 -2.84 -0.28
C LEU A 53 -3.54 -3.22 -1.63
N ILE A 54 -4.82 -2.90 -1.83
CA ILE A 54 -5.50 -3.16 -3.10
C ILE A 54 -4.88 -2.34 -4.24
N GLY A 55 -4.59 -1.06 -4.01
CA GLY A 55 -3.92 -0.20 -4.98
C GLY A 55 -2.53 -0.72 -5.35
N GLY A 56 -1.75 -1.18 -4.37
CA GLY A 56 -0.45 -1.82 -4.60
C GLY A 56 -0.56 -3.12 -5.40
N MET A 57 -1.55 -3.97 -5.10
CA MET A 57 -1.79 -5.19 -5.87
C MET A 57 -2.13 -4.89 -7.33
N PHE A 58 -2.99 -3.90 -7.59
CA PHE A 58 -3.35 -3.48 -8.95
C PHE A 58 -2.16 -2.88 -9.70
N TRP A 59 -1.38 -2.02 -9.04
CA TRP A 59 -0.17 -1.43 -9.63
C TRP A 59 0.83 -2.50 -10.06
N ILE A 60 1.11 -3.47 -9.18
CA ILE A 60 2.08 -4.53 -9.44
C ILE A 60 1.58 -5.46 -10.56
N SER A 61 0.28 -5.77 -10.56
CA SER A 61 -0.35 -6.59 -11.62
C SER A 61 -0.30 -5.90 -12.99
N ALA A 62 -0.57 -4.60 -13.03
CA ALA A 62 -0.48 -3.81 -14.26
C ALA A 62 0.96 -3.70 -14.77
N ALA A 63 1.92 -3.46 -13.87
CA ALA A 63 3.34 -3.41 -14.22
C ALA A 63 3.86 -4.76 -14.73
N SER A 64 3.41 -5.89 -14.15
CA SER A 64 3.77 -7.21 -14.66
C SER A 64 3.14 -7.51 -16.02
N TYR A 65 1.89 -7.10 -16.25
CA TYR A 65 1.20 -7.32 -17.51
C TYR A 65 1.87 -6.55 -18.66
N LEU A 66 2.18 -5.26 -18.45
CA LEU A 66 2.87 -4.44 -19.45
C LEU A 66 4.27 -4.95 -19.78
N MET A 67 4.99 -5.52 -18.80
CA MET A 67 6.28 -6.15 -19.06
C MET A 67 6.20 -7.45 -19.84
N GLU A 68 5.07 -8.17 -19.78
CA GLU A 68 4.85 -9.40 -20.55
C GLU A 68 4.47 -9.09 -22.01
N GLU A 69 3.85 -7.95 -22.29
CA GLU A 69 3.55 -7.49 -23.67
C GLU A 69 4.75 -6.88 -24.42
N GLU A 70 5.81 -6.46 -23.72
CA GLU A 70 7.01 -5.86 -24.34
C GLU A 70 8.08 -6.90 -24.78
N GLU A 71 7.94 -8.20 -24.45
CA GLU A 71 8.78 -9.32 -24.94
C GLU A 71 8.14 -10.04 -26.15
#